data_AF-F4XDH1-F1
#
_entry.id   AF-F4XDH1-F1
#
_cell.length_a   1.000
_cell.length_b   1.000
_cell.length_c   1.000
_cell.angle_alpha   90.00
_cell.angle_beta   90.00
_cell.angle_gamma   90.00
#
_symmetry.space_group_name_H-M   'P 1'
#
loop_
_entity.id
_entity.type
_entity.pdbx_description
1 polymer ?
#
loop_
_entity_poly.entity_id
_entity_poly.type
_entity_poly.pdbx_seq_one_letter_code
_entity_poly.pdbx_strand_id
1 'polypeptide(L)'
;MKPSKLLSLFTGVFTALLVLSASIAVPLLCRPFYYAHIKALNLDGYTGLSVEQIREAFDQVMDYCLGLRPDFAAGVLPFSASGASHFADVRVLFLLDLWVAVISLAALVILFVLSRKRKLTPAPLLGHGPGFWAAIGLGGLFLIVGGLAATNFERAFVVFHSIFFPGKTNWLFDWRTDPIILLLPEDFFRNCAILILALLVFWCVVLIAADLLAQRRRKKRTAAPSSPCSGCPGGGDCSGCSGCS
;
A
#
# COMPACT_ATOMS: atom_id res chain seq x y z
N MET A 1 19.33 14.96 -19.24
CA MET A 1 17.95 15.19 -18.75
C MET A 1 18.02 16.28 -17.69
N LYS A 2 17.02 17.17 -17.60
CA LYS A 2 17.02 18.29 -16.63
C LYS A 2 16.40 17.84 -15.29
N PRO A 3 17.04 18.06 -14.14
CA PRO A 3 16.47 17.71 -12.85
C PRO A 3 15.27 18.61 -12.51
N SER A 4 14.21 18.03 -11.93
CA SER A 4 13.00 18.74 -11.50
C SER A 4 12.60 18.36 -10.08
N LYS A 5 12.53 19.35 -9.19
CA LYS A 5 12.08 19.19 -7.79
C LYS A 5 10.58 18.87 -7.73
N LEU A 6 9.77 19.53 -8.55
CA LEU A 6 8.33 19.31 -8.61
C LEU A 6 7.99 17.88 -9.05
N LEU A 7 8.70 17.37 -10.06
CA LEU A 7 8.57 15.98 -10.49
C LEU A 7 8.95 15.02 -9.37
N SER A 8 9.99 15.33 -8.59
CA SER A 8 10.40 14.53 -7.42
C SER A 8 9.31 14.49 -6.36
N LEU A 9 8.77 15.65 -5.97
CA LEU A 9 7.70 15.76 -4.97
C LEU A 9 6.48 14.92 -5.37
N PHE A 10 5.92 15.16 -6.57
CA PHE A 10 4.72 14.44 -6.99
C PHE A 10 4.97 12.94 -7.17
N THR A 11 6.12 12.54 -7.71
CA THR A 11 6.46 11.11 -7.82
C THR A 11 6.53 10.48 -6.43
N GLY A 12 7.13 11.16 -5.45
CA GLY A 12 7.21 10.66 -4.07
C GLY A 12 5.83 10.50 -3.43
N VAL A 13 4.99 11.53 -3.53
CA VAL A 13 3.62 11.51 -2.96
C VAL A 13 2.78 10.40 -3.58
N PHE A 14 2.70 10.31 -4.91
CA PHE A 14 1.90 9.26 -5.56
C PHE A 14 2.50 7.86 -5.37
N THR A 15 3.81 7.73 -5.20
CA THR A 15 4.43 6.44 -4.82
C THR A 15 3.98 6.03 -3.41
N ALA A 16 4.01 6.94 -2.44
CA ALA A 16 3.56 6.65 -1.07
C ALA A 16 2.08 6.27 -1.03
N LEU A 17 1.23 7.05 -1.71
CA LEU A 17 -0.20 6.76 -1.82
C LEU A 17 -0.47 5.41 -2.48
N LEU A 18 0.22 5.10 -3.58
CA LEU A 18 0.07 3.82 -4.26
C LEU A 18 0.51 2.65 -3.37
N VAL A 19 1.65 2.75 -2.68
CA VAL A 19 2.12 1.68 -1.78
C VAL A 19 1.14 1.43 -0.65
N LEU A 20 0.64 2.49 -0.02
CA LEU A 20 -0.33 2.37 1.07
C LEU A 20 -1.64 1.75 0.58
N SER A 21 -2.27 2.35 -0.43
CA SER A 21 -3.58 1.89 -0.93
C SER A 21 -3.51 0.52 -1.58
N ALA A 22 -2.45 0.20 -2.33
CA ALA A 22 -2.27 -1.16 -2.86
C ALA A 22 -2.10 -2.21 -1.76
N SER A 23 -1.45 -1.86 -0.63
CA SER A 23 -1.31 -2.79 0.51
C SER A 23 -2.64 -3.02 1.21
N ILE A 24 -3.47 -1.97 1.35
CA ILE A 24 -4.83 -2.05 1.91
C ILE A 24 -5.76 -2.84 0.99
N ALA A 25 -5.68 -2.63 -0.33
CA ALA A 25 -6.54 -3.29 -1.31
C ALA A 25 -6.40 -4.82 -1.32
N VAL A 26 -5.26 -5.39 -0.91
CA VAL A 26 -5.05 -6.85 -0.92
C VAL A 26 -6.07 -7.60 -0.06
N PRO A 27 -6.19 -7.37 1.26
CA PRO A 27 -7.22 -8.04 2.06
C PRO A 27 -8.66 -7.70 1.63
N LEU A 28 -8.90 -6.56 0.97
CA LEU A 28 -10.23 -6.21 0.47
C LEU A 28 -10.66 -7.06 -0.74
N LEU A 29 -9.71 -7.31 -1.64
CA LEU A 29 -9.96 -7.99 -2.92
C LEU A 29 -9.69 -9.50 -2.85
N CYS A 30 -8.85 -9.95 -1.92
CA CYS A 30 -8.45 -11.35 -1.79
C CYS A 30 -9.37 -12.14 -0.85
N ARG A 31 -10.54 -12.57 -1.37
CA ARG A 31 -11.47 -13.45 -0.63
C ARG A 31 -10.82 -14.69 0.00
N PRO A 32 -9.89 -15.41 -0.67
CA PRO A 32 -9.23 -16.56 -0.06
C PRO A 32 -8.51 -16.26 1.25
N PHE A 33 -8.06 -15.02 1.47
CA PHE A 33 -7.47 -14.61 2.74
C PHE A 33 -8.48 -14.77 3.89
N TYR A 34 -9.71 -14.30 3.73
CA TYR A 34 -10.77 -14.52 4.73
C TYR A 34 -11.14 -16.00 4.83
N TYR A 35 -11.27 -16.72 3.70
CA TYR A 35 -11.66 -18.13 3.73
C TYR A 35 -10.70 -19.02 4.53
N ALA A 36 -9.40 -18.70 4.53
CA ALA A 36 -8.41 -19.38 5.35
C ALA A 36 -8.69 -19.22 6.87
N HIS A 37 -9.33 -18.12 7.27
CA HIS A 37 -9.66 -17.83 8.67
C HIS A 37 -10.90 -18.56 9.17
N ILE A 38 -11.81 -19.00 8.29
CA ILE A 38 -13.06 -19.66 8.71
C ILE A 38 -12.76 -20.86 9.61
N LYS A 39 -11.90 -21.77 9.15
CA LYS A 39 -11.48 -22.93 9.94
C LYS A 39 -10.43 -22.58 10.98
N ALA A 40 -9.48 -21.69 10.66
CA ALA A 40 -8.40 -21.34 11.58
C ALA A 40 -8.90 -20.66 12.88
N LEU A 41 -10.03 -19.94 12.79
CA LEU A 41 -10.70 -19.29 13.93
C LEU A 41 -11.93 -20.08 14.42
N ASN A 42 -12.15 -21.30 13.93
CA ASN A 42 -13.28 -22.16 14.30
C ASN A 42 -14.67 -21.48 14.15
N LEU A 43 -14.84 -20.63 13.13
CA LEU A 43 -16.05 -19.82 12.96
C LEU A 43 -17.30 -20.68 12.80
N ASP A 44 -17.20 -21.75 12.02
CA ASP A 44 -18.29 -22.71 11.81
C ASP A 44 -18.64 -23.48 13.09
N GLY A 45 -17.63 -23.82 13.91
CA GLY A 45 -17.83 -24.56 15.15
C GLY A 45 -18.62 -23.79 16.21
N TYR A 46 -18.33 -22.49 16.40
CA TYR A 46 -18.99 -21.73 17.46
C TYR A 46 -20.26 -21.00 17.00
N THR A 47 -20.40 -20.68 15.70
CA THR A 47 -21.64 -20.08 15.17
C THR A 47 -22.71 -21.12 14.81
N GLY A 48 -22.30 -22.37 14.57
CA GLY A 48 -23.17 -23.43 14.06
C GLY A 48 -23.54 -23.29 12.57
N LEU A 49 -22.96 -22.31 11.87
CA LEU A 49 -23.15 -22.11 10.44
C LEU A 49 -22.22 -23.03 9.65
N SER A 50 -22.71 -23.50 8.49
CA SER A 50 -21.85 -24.16 7.51
C SER A 50 -20.79 -23.19 6.95
N VAL A 51 -19.67 -23.74 6.46
CA VAL A 51 -18.61 -22.96 5.82
C VAL A 51 -19.15 -22.16 4.64
N GLU A 52 -20.08 -22.76 3.89
CA GLU A 52 -20.75 -22.17 2.73
C GLU A 52 -21.58 -20.95 3.14
N GLN A 53 -22.36 -21.05 4.22
CA GLN A 53 -23.13 -19.92 4.75
C GLN A 53 -22.23 -18.78 5.24
N ILE A 54 -21.10 -19.11 5.87
CA ILE A 54 -20.13 -18.10 6.33
C ILE A 54 -19.50 -17.38 5.14
N ARG A 55 -19.09 -18.13 4.11
CA ARG A 55 -18.55 -17.55 2.87
C ARG A 55 -19.57 -16.65 2.19
N GLU A 56 -20.80 -17.12 2.01
CA GLU A 56 -21.86 -16.33 1.40
C GLU A 56 -22.11 -15.04 2.17
N ALA A 57 -22.22 -15.09 3.50
CA ALA A 57 -22.41 -13.91 4.32
C ALA A 57 -21.27 -12.89 4.15
N PHE A 58 -20.02 -13.36 4.20
CA PHE A 58 -18.85 -12.50 3.99
C PHE A 58 -18.79 -11.92 2.57
N ASP A 59 -19.03 -12.76 1.55
CA ASP A 59 -18.98 -12.35 0.15
C ASP A 59 -20.02 -11.29 -0.13
N GLN A 60 -21.25 -11.43 0.36
CA GLN A 60 -22.31 -10.44 0.17
C GLN A 60 -21.99 -9.10 0.86
N VAL A 61 -21.48 -9.12 2.09
CA VAL A 61 -21.04 -7.91 2.80
C VAL A 61 -19.96 -7.20 2.00
N MET A 62 -18.96 -7.97 1.56
CA MET A 62 -17.84 -7.40 0.85
C MET A 62 -18.19 -6.94 -0.57
N ASP A 63 -19.10 -7.62 -1.28
CA ASP A 63 -19.60 -7.19 -2.58
C ASP A 63 -20.33 -5.85 -2.44
N TYR A 64 -21.08 -5.66 -1.34
CA TYR A 64 -21.69 -4.37 -1.05
C TYR A 64 -20.62 -3.30 -0.77
N CYS A 65 -19.64 -3.58 0.09
CA CYS A 65 -18.57 -2.63 0.40
C CYS A 65 -17.67 -2.30 -0.80
N LEU A 66 -17.53 -3.21 -1.76
CA LEU A 66 -16.79 -3.00 -3.02
C LEU A 66 -17.66 -2.39 -4.12
N GLY A 67 -18.94 -2.12 -3.87
CA GLY A 67 -19.86 -1.53 -4.84
C GLY A 67 -20.28 -2.48 -5.97
N LEU A 68 -20.08 -3.79 -5.80
CA LEU A 68 -20.51 -4.82 -6.74
C LEU A 68 -22.01 -5.13 -6.63
N ARG A 69 -22.67 -4.67 -5.57
CA ARG A 69 -24.12 -4.71 -5.38
C ARG A 69 -24.68 -3.42 -4.77
N PRO A 70 -25.96 -3.08 -5.04
CA PRO A 70 -26.56 -1.84 -4.56
C PRO A 70 -27.04 -1.91 -3.10
N ASP A 71 -27.49 -3.07 -2.65
CA ASP A 71 -28.16 -3.33 -1.38
C ASP A 71 -27.27 -4.11 -0.40
N PHE A 72 -27.38 -3.80 0.89
CA PHE A 72 -26.65 -4.52 1.94
C PHE A 72 -27.31 -5.87 2.23
N ALA A 73 -26.51 -6.94 2.27
CA ALA A 73 -26.95 -8.24 2.74
C ALA A 73 -25.78 -9.01 3.36
N ALA A 74 -26.12 -9.99 4.20
CA ALA A 74 -25.19 -10.82 4.94
C ALA A 74 -25.57 -12.31 4.83
N GLY A 75 -25.97 -12.76 3.65
CA GLY A 75 -26.41 -14.13 3.40
C GLY A 75 -27.64 -14.47 4.24
N VAL A 76 -27.55 -15.57 4.99
CA VAL A 76 -28.62 -16.04 5.89
C VAL A 76 -28.73 -15.26 7.20
N LEU A 77 -27.80 -14.35 7.48
CA LEU A 77 -27.76 -13.62 8.75
C LEU A 77 -28.75 -12.45 8.75
N PRO A 78 -29.50 -12.25 9.86
CA PRO A 78 -30.22 -11.00 10.06
C PRO A 78 -29.24 -9.83 10.22
N PHE A 79 -29.73 -8.62 9.97
CA PHE A 79 -29.00 -7.38 10.24
C PHE A 79 -29.98 -6.29 10.68
N SER A 80 -29.51 -5.37 11.51
CA SER A 80 -30.23 -4.16 11.89
C SER A 80 -29.98 -3.03 10.89
N ALA A 81 -30.85 -2.01 10.90
CA ALA A 81 -30.63 -0.79 10.13
C ALA A 81 -29.34 -0.05 10.56
N SER A 82 -29.01 -0.10 11.85
CA SER A 82 -27.76 0.47 12.38
C SER A 82 -26.54 -0.27 11.83
N GLY A 83 -26.57 -1.61 11.88
CA GLY A 83 -25.48 -2.43 11.36
C GLY A 83 -25.26 -2.27 9.86
N ALA A 84 -26.34 -2.29 9.07
CA ALA A 84 -26.28 -1.99 7.64
C ALA A 84 -25.72 -0.57 7.36
N SER A 85 -26.10 0.42 8.18
CA SER A 85 -25.54 1.78 8.07
C SER A 85 -24.04 1.83 8.33
N HIS A 86 -23.50 0.98 9.21
CA HIS A 86 -22.05 0.92 9.41
C HIS A 86 -21.33 0.42 8.15
N PHE A 87 -21.84 -0.63 7.51
CA PHE A 87 -21.25 -1.12 6.26
C PHE A 87 -21.40 -0.13 5.10
N ALA A 88 -22.41 0.74 5.12
CA ALA A 88 -22.50 1.86 4.18
C ALA A 88 -21.36 2.87 4.38
N ASP A 89 -20.96 3.14 5.63
CA ASP A 89 -19.79 3.97 5.93
C ASP A 89 -18.49 3.29 5.48
N VAL A 90 -18.34 1.99 5.76
CA VAL A 90 -17.18 1.18 5.33
C VAL A 90 -17.05 1.15 3.81
N ARG A 91 -18.18 1.04 3.08
CA ARG A 91 -18.21 1.09 1.61
C ARG A 91 -17.54 2.35 1.07
N VAL A 92 -17.77 3.51 1.70
CA VAL A 92 -17.14 4.78 1.28
C VAL A 92 -15.62 4.68 1.41
N LEU A 93 -15.11 4.13 2.51
CA LEU A 93 -13.66 3.98 2.73
C LEU A 93 -13.02 2.97 1.78
N PHE A 94 -13.68 1.85 1.51
CA PHE A 94 -13.16 0.84 0.58
C PHE A 94 -13.06 1.42 -0.84
N LEU A 95 -14.12 2.08 -1.32
CA LEU A 95 -14.11 2.69 -2.64
C LEU A 95 -13.09 3.84 -2.71
N LEU A 96 -12.96 4.65 -1.66
CA LEU A 96 -11.95 5.69 -1.59
C LEU A 96 -10.54 5.11 -1.73
N ASP A 97 -10.22 4.05 -1.00
CA ASP A 97 -8.91 3.38 -1.07
C ASP A 97 -8.60 2.88 -2.49
N LEU A 98 -9.55 2.18 -3.11
CA LEU A 98 -9.40 1.68 -4.49
C LEU A 98 -9.22 2.82 -5.50
N TRP A 99 -9.97 3.91 -5.36
CA TRP A 99 -9.79 5.10 -6.20
C TRP A 99 -8.43 5.76 -6.00
N VAL A 100 -7.95 5.86 -4.75
CA VAL A 100 -6.61 6.38 -4.45
C VAL A 100 -5.54 5.52 -5.13
N ALA A 101 -5.67 4.19 -5.11
CA ALA A 101 -4.74 3.29 -5.79
C ALA A 101 -4.72 3.54 -7.31
N VAL A 102 -5.89 3.55 -7.95
CA VAL A 102 -6.01 3.74 -9.41
C VAL A 102 -5.50 5.11 -9.84
N ILE A 103 -5.90 6.18 -9.14
CA ILE A 103 -5.47 7.55 -9.45
C ILE A 103 -3.97 7.71 -9.24
N SER A 104 -3.41 7.14 -8.17
CA SER A 104 -1.97 7.21 -7.90
C SER A 104 -1.16 6.49 -8.97
N LEU A 105 -1.60 5.31 -9.41
CA LEU A 105 -0.98 4.59 -10.51
C LEU A 105 -1.05 5.39 -11.82
N ALA A 106 -2.24 5.92 -12.16
CA ALA A 106 -2.42 6.74 -13.36
C ALA A 106 -1.53 7.99 -13.33
N ALA A 107 -1.44 8.67 -12.19
CA ALA A 107 -0.58 9.83 -12.00
C ALA A 107 0.90 9.48 -12.19
N LEU A 108 1.37 8.36 -11.65
CA LEU A 108 2.76 7.91 -11.86
C LEU A 108 3.05 7.59 -13.32
N VAL A 109 2.12 6.96 -14.04
CA VAL A 109 2.26 6.71 -15.49
C VAL A 109 2.33 8.03 -16.26
N ILE A 110 1.46 8.99 -15.95
CA ILE A 110 1.46 10.33 -16.58
C ILE A 110 2.78 11.05 -16.30
N LEU A 111 3.24 11.08 -15.04
CA LEU A 111 4.51 11.69 -14.65
C LEU A 111 5.69 11.02 -15.37
N PHE A 112 5.65 9.70 -15.53
CA PHE A 112 6.66 8.97 -16.30
C PHE A 112 6.67 9.41 -17.77
N VAL A 113 5.52 9.44 -18.44
CA VAL A 113 5.42 9.88 -19.85
C VAL A 113 5.87 11.34 -20.02
N LEU A 114 5.43 12.23 -19.14
CA LEU A 114 5.83 13.65 -19.15
C LEU A 114 7.33 13.82 -18.93
N SER A 115 7.92 13.04 -18.01
CA SER A 115 9.35 13.10 -17.75
C SER A 115 10.16 12.72 -18.98
N ARG A 116 9.72 11.70 -19.75
CA ARG A 116 10.34 11.33 -21.03
C ARG A 116 10.16 12.41 -22.09
N LYS A 117 8.94 12.88 -22.33
CA LYS A 117 8.63 13.89 -23.36
C LYS A 117 9.39 15.21 -23.12
N ARG A 118 9.48 15.65 -21.87
CA ARG A 118 10.14 16.89 -21.49
C ARG A 118 11.63 16.71 -21.14
N LYS A 119 12.19 15.50 -21.31
CA LYS A 119 13.57 15.14 -20.96
C LYS A 119 13.92 15.54 -19.52
N LEU A 120 12.96 15.40 -18.59
CA LEU A 120 13.10 15.68 -17.17
C LEU A 120 13.48 14.43 -16.38
N THR A 121 14.14 14.63 -15.25
CA THR A 121 14.38 13.60 -14.25
C THR A 121 13.99 14.10 -12.86
N PRO A 122 13.44 13.25 -11.98
CA PRO A 122 13.25 13.62 -10.58
C PRO A 122 14.59 14.09 -9.99
N ALA A 123 14.59 15.27 -9.37
CA ALA A 123 15.76 15.76 -8.67
C ALA A 123 16.01 14.89 -7.41
N PRO A 124 17.22 14.34 -7.22
CA PRO A 124 17.53 13.59 -6.01
C PRO A 124 17.57 14.53 -4.81
N LEU A 125 17.19 14.02 -3.64
CA LEU A 125 17.34 14.67 -2.35
C LEU A 125 18.34 13.86 -1.53
N LEU A 126 19.42 14.49 -1.07
CA LEU A 126 20.54 13.85 -0.38
C LEU A 126 21.07 12.60 -1.12
N GLY A 127 21.13 12.65 -2.45
CA GLY A 127 21.61 11.55 -3.30
C GLY A 127 20.55 10.47 -3.63
N HIS A 128 19.40 10.47 -2.96
CA HIS A 128 18.34 9.48 -3.13
C HIS A 128 17.15 9.99 -3.96
N GLY A 129 16.50 9.07 -4.68
CA GLY A 129 15.30 9.37 -5.47
C GLY A 129 14.03 9.54 -4.62
N PRO A 130 12.92 9.99 -5.23
CA PRO A 130 11.66 10.23 -4.52
C PRO A 130 11.04 8.94 -3.94
N GLY A 131 11.22 7.79 -4.60
CA GLY A 131 10.72 6.51 -4.09
C GLY A 131 11.39 6.06 -2.79
N PHE A 132 12.68 6.37 -2.61
CA PHE A 132 13.40 6.11 -1.36
C PHE A 132 12.82 6.94 -0.21
N TRP A 133 12.62 8.25 -0.42
CA TRP A 133 12.06 9.13 0.61
C TRP A 133 10.60 8.80 0.93
N ALA A 134 9.80 8.44 -0.08
CA ALA A 134 8.47 7.90 0.11
C ALA A 134 8.49 6.65 1.00
N ALA A 135 9.40 5.72 0.73
CA ALA A 135 9.55 4.49 1.51
C ALA A 135 10.02 4.75 2.95
N ILE A 136 10.99 5.64 3.18
CA ILE A 136 11.45 5.99 4.52
C ILE A 136 10.34 6.68 5.33
N GLY A 137 9.67 7.66 4.74
CA GLY A 137 8.60 8.40 5.41
C GLY A 137 7.40 7.51 5.74
N LEU A 138 6.90 6.77 4.75
CA LEU A 138 5.75 5.88 4.91
C LEU A 138 6.08 4.69 5.82
N GLY A 139 7.21 4.02 5.58
CA GLY A 139 7.65 2.87 6.36
C GLY A 139 7.92 3.22 7.81
N GLY A 140 8.62 4.33 8.07
CA GLY A 140 8.87 4.81 9.43
C GLY A 140 7.58 5.11 10.19
N LEU A 141 6.64 5.83 9.55
CA LEU A 141 5.34 6.15 10.14
C LEU A 141 4.55 4.89 10.49
N PHE A 142 4.39 3.96 9.53
CA PHE A 142 3.55 2.78 9.72
C PHE A 142 4.20 1.71 10.61
N LEU A 143 5.53 1.66 10.72
CA LEU A 143 6.19 0.84 11.73
C LEU A 143 5.91 1.35 13.15
N ILE A 144 5.88 2.67 13.37
CA ILE A 144 5.50 3.26 14.65
C ILE A 144 4.03 2.97 14.96
N VAL A 145 3.13 3.26 14.03
CA VAL A 145 1.68 3.02 14.19
C VAL A 145 1.40 1.53 14.41
N GLY A 146 2.00 0.66 13.61
CA GLY A 146 1.87 -0.79 13.73
C GLY A 146 2.44 -1.33 15.04
N GLY A 147 3.59 -0.80 15.49
CA GLY A 147 4.18 -1.13 16.79
C GLY A 147 3.27 -0.75 17.96
N LEU A 148 2.66 0.44 17.92
CA LEU A 148 1.68 0.87 18.91
C LEU A 148 0.43 -0.01 18.89
N ALA A 149 -0.12 -0.29 17.70
CA ALA A 149 -1.28 -1.15 17.54
C ALA A 149 -1.03 -2.59 18.05
N ALA A 150 0.20 -3.10 17.91
CA ALA A 150 0.58 -4.43 18.41
C ALA A 150 0.56 -4.51 19.95
N THR A 151 0.69 -3.39 20.68
CA THR A 151 0.62 -3.39 22.15
C THR A 151 -0.81 -3.53 22.69
N ASN A 152 -1.79 -3.01 21.95
CA ASN A 152 -3.20 -3.04 22.32
C ASN A 152 -4.06 -2.86 21.07
N PHE A 153 -4.41 -3.98 20.43
CA PHE A 153 -5.15 -3.94 19.17
C PHE A 153 -6.58 -3.42 19.38
N GLU A 154 -7.25 -3.80 20.46
CA GLU A 154 -8.61 -3.32 20.77
C GLU A 154 -8.66 -1.79 20.89
N ARG A 155 -7.70 -1.18 21.60
CA ARG A 155 -7.60 0.28 21.67
C ARG A 155 -7.32 0.89 20.29
N ALA A 156 -6.46 0.27 19.50
CA ALA A 156 -6.18 0.72 18.14
C ALA A 156 -7.43 0.65 17.25
N PHE A 157 -8.24 -0.41 17.40
CA PHE A 157 -9.51 -0.60 16.72
C PHE A 157 -10.52 0.50 17.07
N VAL A 158 -10.65 0.84 18.36
CA VAL A 158 -11.52 1.95 18.80
C VAL A 158 -11.03 3.31 18.28
N VAL A 159 -9.71 3.57 18.31
CA VAL A 159 -9.13 4.80 17.78
C VAL A 159 -9.36 4.91 16.26
N PHE A 160 -9.18 3.82 15.51
CA PHE A 160 -9.50 3.77 14.09
C PHE A 160 -10.95 4.18 13.84
N HIS A 161 -11.90 3.57 14.56
CA HIS A 161 -13.32 3.89 14.38
C HIS A 161 -13.64 5.34 14.76
N SER A 162 -12.99 5.88 15.78
CA SER A 162 -13.17 7.27 16.20
C SER A 162 -12.65 8.28 15.15
N ILE A 163 -11.59 7.94 14.42
CA ILE A 163 -11.01 8.79 13.36
C ILE A 163 -11.85 8.72 12.08
N PHE A 164 -12.22 7.52 11.64
CA PHE A 164 -12.88 7.31 10.34
C PHE A 164 -14.41 7.37 10.40
N PHE A 165 -15.00 7.23 11.59
CA PHE A 165 -16.45 7.32 11.83
C PHE A 165 -16.76 8.29 12.99
N PRO A 166 -16.34 9.58 12.88
CA PRO A 166 -16.43 10.52 13.98
C PRO A 166 -17.89 10.73 14.43
N GLY A 167 -18.10 10.59 15.75
CA GLY A 167 -19.42 10.78 16.37
C GLY A 167 -20.42 9.63 16.13
N LYS A 168 -20.00 8.52 15.51
CA LYS A 168 -20.86 7.37 15.24
C LYS A 168 -20.60 6.22 16.22
N THR A 169 -21.66 5.49 16.54
CA THR A 169 -21.63 4.27 17.38
C THR A 169 -22.20 3.04 16.66
N ASN A 170 -22.57 3.18 15.38
CA ASN A 170 -23.15 2.11 14.56
C ASN A 170 -22.21 0.92 14.31
N TRP A 171 -20.92 1.07 14.60
CA TRP A 171 -19.91 0.00 14.57
C TRP A 171 -19.89 -0.88 15.83
N LEU A 172 -20.63 -0.50 16.88
CA LEU A 172 -20.85 -1.33 18.07
C LEU A 172 -22.04 -2.26 17.82
N PHE A 173 -21.75 -3.47 17.37
CA PHE A 173 -22.75 -4.47 17.03
C PHE A 173 -23.30 -5.20 18.27
N ASP A 174 -24.61 -5.46 18.28
CA ASP A 174 -25.23 -6.48 19.14
C ASP A 174 -25.31 -7.78 18.35
N TRP A 175 -24.66 -8.84 18.82
CA TRP A 175 -24.64 -10.15 18.16
C TRP A 175 -26.04 -10.75 17.95
N ARG A 176 -27.04 -10.31 18.72
CA ARG A 176 -28.43 -10.77 18.58
C ARG A 176 -29.11 -10.22 17.32
N THR A 177 -28.80 -8.98 16.94
CA THR A 177 -29.41 -8.31 15.78
C THR A 177 -28.47 -8.26 14.58
N ASP A 178 -27.16 -8.33 14.82
CA ASP A 178 -26.09 -8.19 13.84
C ASP A 178 -25.02 -9.28 14.06
N PRO A 179 -25.36 -10.57 13.92
CA PRO A 179 -24.43 -11.70 14.13
C PRO A 179 -23.24 -11.72 13.16
N ILE A 180 -23.21 -10.86 12.15
CA ILE A 180 -22.06 -10.69 11.26
C ILE A 180 -20.76 -10.36 12.03
N ILE A 181 -20.85 -9.73 13.20
CA ILE A 181 -19.68 -9.46 14.05
C ILE A 181 -18.97 -10.73 14.51
N LEU A 182 -19.71 -11.84 14.61
CA LEU A 182 -19.13 -13.15 14.89
C LEU A 182 -18.26 -13.58 13.69
N LEU A 183 -18.73 -13.39 12.47
CA LEU A 183 -17.96 -13.75 11.27
C LEU A 183 -16.76 -12.84 11.01
N LEU A 184 -16.69 -11.68 11.66
CA LEU A 184 -15.63 -10.69 11.55
C LEU A 184 -15.00 -10.39 12.92
N PRO A 185 -14.38 -11.40 13.57
CA PRO A 185 -13.82 -11.20 14.91
C PRO A 185 -12.60 -10.27 14.86
N GLU A 186 -12.24 -9.71 16.00
CA GLU A 186 -11.05 -8.85 16.16
C GLU A 186 -9.78 -9.53 15.61
N ASP A 187 -9.63 -10.84 15.84
CA ASP A 187 -8.50 -11.63 15.33
C ASP A 187 -8.35 -11.56 13.81
N PHE A 188 -9.46 -11.54 13.07
CA PHE A 188 -9.44 -11.39 11.62
C PHE A 188 -8.95 -9.99 11.22
N PHE A 189 -9.46 -8.93 11.85
CA PHE A 189 -9.00 -7.57 11.59
C PHE A 189 -7.54 -7.36 11.95
N ARG A 190 -7.06 -7.99 13.03
CA ARG A 190 -5.64 -7.98 13.39
C ARG A 190 -4.79 -8.64 12.31
N ASN A 191 -5.22 -9.78 11.78
CA ASN A 191 -4.50 -10.46 10.70
C ASN A 191 -4.51 -9.64 9.39
N CYS A 192 -5.61 -8.93 9.08
CA CYS A 192 -5.64 -7.94 7.99
C CYS A 192 -4.61 -6.82 8.22
N ALA A 193 -4.55 -6.24 9.42
CA ALA A 193 -3.60 -5.17 9.76
C ALA A 193 -2.14 -5.66 9.65
N ILE A 194 -1.85 -6.89 10.09
CA ILE A 194 -0.53 -7.52 9.94
C ILE A 194 -0.18 -7.70 8.47
N LEU A 195 -1.10 -8.20 7.64
CA LEU A 195 -0.89 -8.37 6.20
C LEU A 195 -0.59 -7.02 5.53
N ILE A 196 -1.37 -5.98 5.83
CA ILE A 196 -1.18 -4.64 5.29
C ILE A 196 0.21 -4.10 5.67
N LEU A 197 0.59 -4.22 6.95
CA LEU A 197 1.89 -3.75 7.42
C LEU A 197 3.04 -4.54 6.75
N ALA A 198 2.90 -5.86 6.62
CA ALA A 198 3.90 -6.70 5.97
C ALA A 198 4.10 -6.33 4.49
N LEU A 199 3.02 -6.11 3.74
CA LEU A 199 3.06 -5.68 2.35
C LEU A 199 3.66 -4.28 2.19
N LEU A 200 3.29 -3.35 3.08
CA LEU A 200 3.83 -2.00 3.09
C LEU A 200 5.34 -2.03 3.33
N VAL A 201 5.80 -2.76 4.36
CA VAL A 201 7.23 -2.92 4.65
C VAL A 201 7.95 -3.58 3.48
N PHE A 202 7.38 -4.62 2.88
CA PHE A 202 7.94 -5.28 1.70
C PHE A 202 8.17 -4.28 0.55
N TRP A 203 7.17 -3.48 0.20
CA TRP A 203 7.31 -2.49 -0.88
C TRP A 203 8.27 -1.36 -0.52
N CYS A 204 8.32 -0.92 0.74
CA CYS A 204 9.32 0.04 1.22
C CYS A 204 10.75 -0.52 1.04
N VAL A 205 10.98 -1.78 1.41
CA VAL A 205 12.28 -2.45 1.22
C VAL A 205 12.63 -2.55 -0.25
N VAL A 206 11.67 -2.92 -1.12
CA VAL A 206 11.88 -2.98 -2.58
C VAL A 206 12.29 -1.62 -3.13
N LEU A 207 11.60 -0.54 -2.75
CA LEU A 207 11.90 0.83 -3.21
C LEU A 207 13.28 1.30 -2.75
N ILE A 208 13.63 1.04 -1.49
CA ILE A 208 14.94 1.38 -0.92
C ILE A 208 16.04 0.59 -1.64
N ALA A 209 15.87 -0.73 -1.79
CA ALA A 209 16.84 -1.59 -2.48
C ALA A 209 17.02 -1.16 -3.95
N ALA A 210 15.93 -0.86 -4.65
CA ALA A 210 15.99 -0.39 -6.04
C ALA A 210 16.78 0.92 -6.18
N ASP A 211 16.58 1.87 -5.26
CA ASP A 211 17.33 3.13 -5.25
C ASP A 211 18.83 2.89 -4.98
N LEU A 212 19.17 2.10 -3.96
CA LEU A 212 20.55 1.76 -3.61
C LEU A 212 21.27 1.04 -4.76
N LEU A 213 20.59 0.10 -5.44
CA LEU A 213 21.13 -0.59 -6.60
C LEU A 213 21.33 0.36 -7.78
N ALA A 214 20.40 1.29 -8.01
CA ALA A 214 20.54 2.31 -9.06
C ALA A 214 21.72 3.25 -8.79
N GLN A 215 21.95 3.65 -7.54
CA GLN A 215 23.12 4.45 -7.15
C GLN A 215 24.44 3.69 -7.36
N ARG A 216 24.52 2.42 -6.91
CA ARG A 216 25.70 1.58 -7.13
C ARG A 216 26.04 1.45 -8.61
N ARG A 217 25.04 1.28 -9.47
CA ARG A 217 25.22 1.22 -10.94
C ARG A 217 25.72 2.55 -11.52
N ARG A 218 25.22 3.69 -11.03
CA ARG A 218 25.70 5.02 -11.46
C ARG A 218 27.16 5.23 -11.05
N LYS A 219 27.53 4.92 -9.80
CA LYS A 219 28.91 5.03 -9.30
C LYS A 219 29.89 4.15 -10.07
N LYS A 220 29.50 2.92 -10.43
CA LYS A 220 30.31 2.03 -11.28
C LYS A 220 30.52 2.61 -12.69
N ARG A 221 29.49 3.21 -13.30
CA ARG A 221 29.62 3.84 -14.63
C ARG A 221 30.51 5.07 -14.62
N THR A 222 30.51 5.85 -13.53
CA THR A 222 31.41 7.01 -13.38
C THR A 222 32.84 6.62 -13.00
N ALA A 223 33.05 5.45 -12.40
CA ALA A 223 34.37 4.95 -12.00
C ALA A 223 35.08 4.11 -13.06
N ALA A 224 34.39 3.69 -14.13
CA ALA A 224 35.03 3.04 -15.27
C ALA A 224 35.92 4.10 -15.97
N PRO A 225 37.24 3.89 -16.08
CA PRO A 225 38.12 4.87 -16.70
C PRO A 225 37.71 5.09 -18.15
N SER A 226 37.62 6.35 -18.59
CA SER A 226 37.74 6.68 -20.00
C SER A 226 39.00 5.98 -20.51
N SER A 227 38.86 5.15 -21.55
CA SER A 227 39.95 4.45 -22.22
C SER A 227 41.23 5.30 -22.21
N PRO A 228 42.39 4.78 -21.75
CA PRO A 228 43.63 5.50 -21.97
C PRO A 228 43.78 5.68 -23.47
N CYS A 229 44.09 6.90 -23.91
CA CYS A 229 44.29 7.25 -25.31
C CYS A 229 45.05 6.12 -26.02
N SER A 230 44.36 5.36 -26.87
CA SER A 230 44.96 4.34 -27.72
C SER A 230 45.63 5.08 -28.88
N GLY A 231 46.85 5.57 -28.65
CA GLY A 231 47.53 6.38 -29.67
C GLY A 231 48.98 6.78 -29.44
N CYS A 232 49.62 6.47 -28.32
CA CYS A 232 51.06 6.77 -28.14
C CYS A 232 51.90 5.50 -28.30
N PRO A 233 52.59 5.30 -29.43
CA PRO A 233 53.65 4.31 -29.52
C PRO A 233 54.92 4.87 -28.87
N GLY A 234 55.36 4.25 -27.79
CA GLY A 234 56.68 4.50 -27.21
C GLY A 234 56.67 5.45 -26.01
N GLY A 235 57.25 4.99 -24.91
CA GLY A 235 57.52 5.82 -23.74
C GLY A 235 58.55 6.88 -24.08
N GLY A 236 58.10 8.14 -24.17
CA GLY A 236 58.93 9.31 -24.34
C GLY A 236 58.05 10.57 -24.39
N ASP A 237 58.29 11.48 -23.46
CA ASP A 237 57.80 12.86 -23.33
C ASP A 237 56.52 13.30 -24.06
N CYS A 238 55.50 13.66 -23.27
CA CYS A 238 54.23 14.24 -23.70
C CYS A 238 54.32 15.73 -24.10
N SER A 239 55.41 16.15 -24.77
CA SER A 239 55.64 17.56 -25.14
C SER A 239 54.96 17.97 -26.45
N GLY A 240 54.28 17.05 -27.14
CA GLY A 240 53.83 17.24 -28.53
C GLY A 240 52.36 16.96 -28.86
N CYS A 241 51.48 16.68 -27.88
CA CYS A 241 50.08 16.38 -28.19
C CYS A 241 49.25 17.66 -28.45
N SER A 242 49.35 18.20 -29.67
CA SER A 242 48.37 19.15 -30.22
C SER A 242 47.16 18.38 -30.75
N GLY A 243 46.17 18.15 -29.88
CA GLY A 243 44.95 17.45 -30.32
C GLY A 243 44.08 16.91 -29.20
N CYS A 244 43.91 17.64 -28.11
CA CYS A 244 42.79 17.41 -27.20
C CYS A 244 41.72 18.44 -27.53
N SER A 245 40.71 18.03 -28.30
CA SER A 245 39.40 18.68 -28.34
C SER A 245 38.46 17.93 -27.39
#